data_AF-A0A948PMK9-F1
#
_entry.id   AF-A0A948PMK9-F1
#
_cell.length_a   1.000
_cell.length_b   1.000
_cell.length_c   1.000
_cell.angle_alpha   90.00
_cell.angle_beta   90.00
_cell.angle_gamma   90.00
#
_symmetry.space_group_name_H-M   'P 1'
#
loop_
_entity.id
_entity.type
_entity.pdbx_description
1 polymer ?
#
loop_
_entity_poly.entity_id
_entity_poly.type
_entity_poly.pdbx_seq_one_letter_code
_entity_poly.pdbx_strand_id
1 'polypeptide(L)'
;HLYEAAVAYYQATGKKELLDVAVKNADFIAALFNPEGMRNPPGHQEIEIGLGKLYRLTGDRKYLDLAKFFLDERGRSEGHDLYGEYSQDHIPVVEQREAVGHAVRAAYMYSGMADIAALTGSGKYIDAIGRIWEDVVGRKMYITGGIGATGGNEGFSVPYELPNRTAYSETCASIANAMWNHRMFLLHGDSRYMDVVERVIYNAFLSGVGMEGDRFFYPNRLESLTGAERSPWFDCACCPSNIVRFIPSLPGYVYAKKGNGVFVNLFIGSRARIELDHFTLSLTQETEYPWNGDVTITVDPGRKERKFALFLRIPGWAQEKPVPGDLYRYMSGRISEIRVFINGQPADPVMRNGYVRLERTWTPGDIVQLDIPMPVRRVVAHEAVEADRGRTALERGPLVYAVEGLDVEQGLVHNLLFPDDSVPAVEVRKDLLGGIHTIHALAFAGREKVMFSAIPYYAWAHRGLTEMAVWLAREDAAVRLEIKSQEGSRFP
;
A
#
# COMPACT_ATOMS: atom_id res chain seq x y z
N HIS A 1 -5.47 -18.74 5.52
CA HIS A 1 -5.87 -18.90 4.11
C HIS A 1 -7.12 -19.75 3.87
N LEU A 2 -7.18 -21.05 4.22
CA LEU A 2 -8.38 -21.89 3.97
C LEU A 2 -9.69 -21.22 4.45
N TYR A 3 -9.67 -20.65 5.66
CA TYR A 3 -10.84 -19.98 6.23
C TYR A 3 -11.25 -18.73 5.45
N GLU A 4 -10.29 -17.95 4.98
CA GLU A 4 -10.57 -16.78 4.14
C GLU A 4 -11.21 -17.19 2.80
N ALA A 5 -10.65 -18.22 2.15
CA ALA A 5 -11.17 -18.75 0.89
C ALA A 5 -12.58 -19.32 1.07
N ALA A 6 -12.83 -20.06 2.16
CA ALA A 6 -14.13 -20.62 2.47
C ALA A 6 -15.20 -19.55 2.70
N VAL A 7 -14.86 -18.50 3.47
CA VAL A 7 -15.77 -17.34 3.69
C VAL A 7 -16.06 -16.64 2.36
N ALA A 8 -15.04 -16.36 1.55
CA ALA A 8 -15.21 -15.70 0.26
C ALA A 8 -16.05 -16.56 -0.71
N TYR A 9 -15.79 -17.86 -0.78
CA TYR A 9 -16.54 -18.81 -1.60
C TYR A 9 -18.01 -18.87 -1.22
N TYR A 10 -18.30 -18.96 0.08
CA TYR A 10 -19.68 -18.95 0.58
C TYR A 10 -20.39 -17.63 0.26
N GLN A 11 -19.73 -16.49 0.48
CA GLN A 11 -20.31 -15.17 0.16
C GLN A 11 -20.60 -15.00 -1.33
N ALA A 12 -19.75 -15.54 -2.19
CA ALA A 12 -19.90 -15.44 -3.64
C ALA A 12 -20.95 -16.41 -4.21
N THR A 13 -21.15 -17.58 -3.60
CA THR A 13 -21.93 -18.68 -4.21
C THR A 13 -23.13 -19.13 -3.40
N GLY A 14 -23.19 -18.81 -2.10
CA GLY A 14 -24.14 -19.37 -1.14
C GLY A 14 -23.89 -20.85 -0.79
N LYS A 15 -22.90 -21.50 -1.41
CA LYS A 15 -22.64 -22.92 -1.22
C LYS A 15 -21.68 -23.17 -0.05
N LYS A 16 -21.90 -24.30 0.65
CA LYS A 16 -21.27 -24.57 1.96
C LYS A 16 -20.16 -25.61 1.92
N GLU A 17 -19.87 -26.26 0.79
CA GLU A 17 -18.95 -27.41 0.74
C GLU A 17 -17.56 -27.04 1.26
N LEU A 18 -17.00 -25.90 0.83
CA LEU A 18 -15.71 -25.43 1.34
C LEU A 18 -15.82 -24.86 2.77
N LEU A 19 -16.96 -24.25 3.11
CA LEU A 19 -17.23 -23.72 4.46
C LEU A 19 -17.31 -24.83 5.50
N ASP A 20 -17.98 -25.93 5.19
CA ASP A 20 -18.14 -27.08 6.08
C ASP A 20 -16.78 -27.76 6.35
N VAL A 21 -15.91 -27.82 5.34
CA VAL A 21 -14.52 -28.29 5.51
C VAL A 21 -13.73 -27.34 6.41
N ALA A 22 -13.84 -26.03 6.17
CA ALA A 22 -13.16 -25.02 6.98
C ALA A 22 -13.63 -25.04 8.45
N VAL A 23 -14.93 -25.17 8.69
CA VAL A 23 -15.52 -25.26 10.04
C VAL A 23 -15.04 -26.51 10.76
N LYS A 24 -15.10 -27.69 10.12
CA LYS A 24 -14.58 -28.93 10.73
C LYS A 24 -13.11 -28.83 11.11
N ASN A 25 -12.30 -28.20 10.25
CA ASN A 25 -10.89 -27.98 10.54
C ASN A 25 -10.69 -26.96 11.68
N ALA A 26 -11.43 -25.85 11.70
CA ALA A 26 -11.36 -24.86 12.77
C ALA A 26 -11.80 -25.43 14.12
N ASP A 27 -12.84 -26.27 14.15
CA ASP A 27 -13.31 -26.98 15.34
C ASP A 27 -12.24 -27.93 15.90
N PHE A 28 -11.56 -28.66 15.01
CA PHE A 28 -10.44 -29.52 15.39
C PHE A 28 -9.28 -28.71 15.99
N ILE A 29 -8.91 -27.57 15.39
CA ILE A 29 -7.87 -26.70 15.94
C ILE A 29 -8.30 -26.13 17.30
N ALA A 30 -9.55 -25.67 17.44
CA ALA A 30 -10.06 -25.14 18.71
C ALA A 30 -10.03 -26.17 19.85
N ALA A 31 -10.26 -27.46 19.53
CA ALA A 31 -10.19 -28.54 20.50
C ALA A 31 -8.74 -28.83 20.96
N LEU A 32 -7.75 -28.62 20.09
CA LEU A 32 -6.33 -28.88 20.40
C LEU A 32 -5.63 -27.69 21.06
N PHE A 33 -5.90 -26.48 20.58
CA PHE A 33 -5.20 -25.27 20.98
C PHE A 33 -6.02 -24.46 21.99
N ASN A 34 -5.63 -24.57 23.26
CA ASN A 34 -6.30 -23.93 24.39
C ASN A 34 -5.36 -23.96 25.62
N PRO A 35 -5.72 -23.29 26.73
CA PRO A 35 -4.86 -23.24 27.92
C PRO A 35 -4.51 -24.59 28.56
N GLU A 36 -5.33 -25.62 28.36
CA GLU A 36 -5.13 -26.99 28.87
C GLU A 36 -4.47 -27.93 27.84
N GLY A 37 -4.32 -27.46 26.59
CA GLY A 37 -3.82 -28.22 25.45
C GLY A 37 -2.54 -27.64 24.87
N MET A 38 -2.47 -27.59 23.54
CA MET A 38 -1.33 -26.99 22.84
C MET A 38 -1.38 -25.47 22.94
N ARG A 39 -0.25 -24.86 23.32
CA ARG A 39 -0.15 -23.41 23.52
C ARG A 39 0.75 -22.71 22.50
N ASN A 40 1.45 -23.48 21.66
CA ASN A 40 2.33 -22.91 20.64
C ASN A 40 1.50 -22.12 19.59
N PRO A 41 1.87 -20.86 19.30
CA PRO A 41 1.22 -20.06 18.28
C PRO A 41 1.72 -20.46 16.88
N PRO A 42 1.08 -19.95 15.80
CA PRO A 42 1.50 -20.24 14.43
C PRO A 42 2.96 -19.81 14.15
N GLY A 43 3.73 -20.61 13.41
CA GLY A 43 5.06 -20.17 12.94
C GLY A 43 4.99 -19.04 11.90
N HIS A 44 3.86 -18.95 11.18
CA HIS A 44 3.51 -17.89 10.23
C HIS A 44 2.07 -17.43 10.50
N GLN A 45 1.90 -16.18 10.93
CA GLN A 45 0.62 -15.58 11.31
C GLN A 45 -0.28 -15.36 10.08
N GLU A 46 -1.57 -15.68 10.21
CA GLU A 46 -2.59 -15.61 9.14
C GLU A 46 -3.90 -16.23 9.64
N ILE A 47 -3.81 -17.27 10.48
CA ILE A 47 -4.98 -17.99 10.99
C ILE A 47 -5.89 -17.08 11.81
N GLU A 48 -5.31 -16.09 12.51
CA GLU A 48 -6.01 -15.11 13.33
C GLU A 48 -6.98 -14.26 12.47
N ILE A 49 -6.54 -13.85 11.28
CA ILE A 49 -7.38 -13.16 10.29
C ILE A 49 -8.50 -14.08 9.80
N GLY A 50 -8.15 -15.31 9.43
CA GLY A 50 -9.09 -16.30 8.90
C GLY A 50 -10.20 -16.65 9.91
N LEU A 51 -9.83 -16.84 11.18
CA LEU A 51 -10.75 -17.11 12.28
C LEU A 51 -11.63 -15.89 12.60
N GLY A 52 -11.08 -14.67 12.54
CA GLY A 52 -11.86 -13.44 12.66
C GLY A 52 -12.95 -13.32 11.59
N LYS A 53 -12.64 -13.70 10.34
CA LYS A 53 -13.64 -13.76 9.26
C LYS A 53 -14.67 -14.87 9.47
N LEU A 54 -14.24 -16.04 9.92
CA LEU A 54 -15.13 -17.17 10.21
C LEU A 54 -16.11 -16.84 11.35
N TYR A 55 -15.64 -16.17 12.41
CA TYR A 55 -16.50 -15.64 13.48
C TYR A 55 -17.55 -14.67 12.93
N ARG A 56 -17.16 -13.68 12.12
CA ARG A 56 -18.11 -12.72 11.53
C ARG A 56 -19.18 -13.39 10.68
N LEU A 57 -18.83 -14.46 9.96
CA LEU A 57 -19.77 -15.18 9.11
C LEU A 57 -20.72 -16.08 9.92
N THR A 58 -20.20 -16.77 10.94
CA THR A 58 -20.93 -17.84 11.65
C THR A 58 -21.59 -17.38 12.96
N GLY A 59 -21.08 -16.31 13.57
CA GLY A 59 -21.45 -15.87 14.92
C GLY A 59 -20.88 -16.75 16.05
N ASP A 60 -20.11 -17.80 15.75
CA ASP A 60 -19.59 -18.72 16.75
C ASP A 60 -18.34 -18.15 17.42
N ARG A 61 -18.50 -17.72 18.68
CA ARG A 61 -17.50 -16.99 19.46
C ARG A 61 -16.20 -17.78 19.66
N LYS A 62 -16.23 -19.10 19.62
CA LYS A 62 -15.03 -19.93 19.81
C LYS A 62 -13.92 -19.61 18.80
N TYR A 63 -14.26 -19.19 17.58
CA TYR A 63 -13.27 -18.80 16.58
C TYR A 63 -12.60 -17.46 16.92
N LEU A 64 -13.36 -16.51 17.48
CA LEU A 64 -12.79 -15.26 17.97
C LEU A 64 -11.87 -15.51 19.17
N ASP A 65 -12.30 -16.36 20.10
CA ASP A 65 -11.53 -16.70 21.29
C ASP A 65 -10.24 -17.45 20.92
N LEU A 66 -10.29 -18.36 19.94
CA LEU A 66 -9.12 -19.05 19.40
C LEU A 66 -8.15 -18.09 18.69
N ALA A 67 -8.66 -17.16 17.88
CA ALA A 67 -7.83 -16.14 17.24
C ALA A 67 -7.10 -15.27 18.26
N LYS A 68 -7.81 -14.88 19.33
CA LYS A 68 -7.23 -14.12 20.44
C LYS A 68 -6.21 -14.95 21.22
N PHE A 69 -6.49 -16.23 21.46
CA PHE A 69 -5.58 -17.16 22.13
C PHE A 69 -4.22 -17.23 21.43
N PHE A 70 -4.21 -17.40 20.10
CA PHE A 70 -2.94 -17.42 19.35
C PHE A 70 -2.13 -16.12 19.45
N LEU A 71 -2.79 -14.96 19.48
CA LEU A 71 -2.09 -13.68 19.69
C LEU A 71 -1.58 -13.53 21.13
N ASP A 72 -2.31 -14.04 22.12
CA ASP A 72 -1.95 -13.92 23.52
C ASP A 72 -0.80 -14.83 23.94
N GLU A 73 -0.75 -16.05 23.40
CA GLU A 73 0.34 -17.01 23.65
C GLU A 73 1.63 -16.61 22.93
N ARG A 74 1.54 -15.86 21.82
CA ARG A 74 2.72 -15.35 21.12
C ARG A 74 3.57 -14.46 22.03
N GLY A 75 4.86 -14.78 22.10
CA GLY A 75 5.85 -14.11 22.93
C GLY A 75 5.92 -14.62 24.37
N ARG A 76 5.20 -15.69 24.72
CA ARG A 76 5.28 -16.34 26.02
C ARG A 76 6.04 -17.66 25.89
N SER A 77 7.08 -17.84 26.68
CA SER A 77 7.88 -19.08 26.68
C SER A 77 7.18 -20.25 27.38
N GLU A 78 5.96 -20.04 27.90
CA GLU A 78 5.18 -21.08 28.55
C GLU A 78 4.39 -21.85 27.49
N GLY A 79 4.92 -22.99 27.04
CA GLY A 79 4.22 -23.90 26.12
C GLY A 79 4.87 -24.09 24.76
N HIS A 80 5.91 -23.32 24.43
CA HIS A 80 6.78 -23.54 23.26
C HIS A 80 8.13 -22.82 23.39
N ASP A 81 9.10 -23.27 22.60
CA ASP A 81 10.33 -22.52 22.36
C ASP A 81 10.02 -21.34 21.45
N LEU A 82 10.43 -20.13 21.87
CA LEU A 82 10.13 -18.91 21.12
C LEU A 82 10.76 -18.94 19.72
N TYR A 83 9.96 -18.57 18.70
CA TYR A 83 10.45 -18.44 17.32
C TYR A 83 11.32 -17.19 17.10
N GLY A 84 11.38 -16.28 18.08
CA GLY A 84 12.17 -15.04 18.03
C GLY A 84 11.58 -13.96 17.11
N GLU A 85 12.41 -13.00 16.73
CA GLU A 85 11.98 -11.83 15.95
C GLU A 85 11.48 -12.19 14.54
N TYR A 86 12.03 -13.23 13.91
CA TYR A 86 11.68 -13.65 12.55
C TYR A 86 10.18 -13.95 12.39
N SER A 87 9.53 -14.45 13.43
CA SER A 87 8.07 -14.67 13.50
C SER A 87 7.39 -13.81 14.57
N GLN A 88 8.00 -12.70 14.96
CA GLN A 88 7.43 -11.73 15.92
C GLN A 88 6.97 -12.38 17.24
N ASP A 89 7.70 -13.39 17.70
CA ASP A 89 7.41 -14.21 18.89
C ASP A 89 8.46 -14.00 19.99
N HIS A 90 9.23 -12.91 19.90
CA HIS A 90 10.29 -12.56 20.85
C HIS A 90 9.75 -12.01 22.17
N ILE A 91 8.60 -11.34 22.15
CA ILE A 91 7.89 -10.77 23.30
C ILE A 91 6.37 -10.73 23.04
N PRO A 92 5.53 -10.62 24.09
CA PRO A 92 4.08 -10.55 23.93
C PRO A 92 3.64 -9.47 22.95
N VAL A 93 2.66 -9.77 22.09
CA VAL A 93 2.27 -8.87 20.98
C VAL A 93 1.82 -7.48 21.44
N VAL A 94 1.26 -7.37 22.65
CA VAL A 94 0.82 -6.09 23.24
C VAL A 94 1.98 -5.25 23.79
N GLU A 95 3.15 -5.86 23.97
CA GLU A 95 4.38 -5.22 24.44
C GLU A 95 5.29 -4.81 23.28
N GLN A 96 5.04 -5.33 22.07
CA GLN A 96 5.75 -4.94 20.87
C GLN A 96 5.57 -3.45 20.56
N ARG A 97 6.68 -2.83 20.11
CA ARG A 97 6.75 -1.39 19.82
C ARG A 97 7.29 -1.10 18.42
N GLU A 98 7.97 -2.06 17.82
CA GLU A 98 8.65 -1.91 16.53
C GLU A 98 8.34 -3.11 15.63
N ALA A 99 8.39 -2.89 14.32
CA ALA A 99 8.29 -3.96 13.35
C ALA A 99 9.65 -4.63 13.12
N VAL A 100 9.69 -5.96 13.32
CA VAL A 100 10.91 -6.78 13.22
C VAL A 100 10.62 -8.08 12.47
N GLY A 101 11.67 -8.73 11.96
CA GLY A 101 11.57 -10.01 11.28
C GLY A 101 10.80 -9.99 9.96
N HIS A 102 10.24 -11.13 9.56
CA HIS A 102 9.61 -11.33 8.26
C HIS A 102 8.41 -10.39 8.04
N ALA A 103 8.40 -9.66 6.94
CA ALA A 103 7.45 -8.55 6.72
C ALA A 103 5.99 -9.03 6.53
N VAL A 104 5.77 -10.11 5.77
CA VAL A 104 4.42 -10.70 5.60
C VAL A 104 3.85 -11.19 6.93
N ARG A 105 4.61 -11.99 7.69
CA ARG A 105 4.18 -12.49 9.01
C ARG A 105 3.78 -11.36 9.95
N ALA A 106 4.63 -10.34 10.02
CA ALA A 106 4.39 -9.14 10.80
C ALA A 106 3.06 -8.46 10.39
N ALA A 107 2.90 -8.08 9.12
CA ALA A 107 1.71 -7.35 8.67
C ALA A 107 0.41 -8.19 8.72
N TYR A 108 0.48 -9.51 8.56
CA TYR A 108 -0.65 -10.41 8.84
C TYR A 108 -0.99 -10.46 10.33
N MET A 109 0.01 -10.56 11.20
CA MET A 109 -0.21 -10.49 12.64
C MET A 109 -0.84 -9.16 13.06
N TYR A 110 -0.34 -8.03 12.56
CA TYR A 110 -0.87 -6.71 12.89
C TYR A 110 -2.31 -6.54 12.37
N SER A 111 -2.63 -7.13 11.22
CA SER A 111 -4.01 -7.22 10.73
C SER A 111 -4.90 -8.05 11.67
N GLY A 112 -4.42 -9.20 12.15
CA GLY A 112 -5.12 -10.00 13.15
C GLY A 112 -5.32 -9.27 14.48
N MET A 113 -4.30 -8.56 14.97
CA MET A 113 -4.38 -7.71 16.16
C MET A 113 -5.43 -6.61 16.01
N ALA A 114 -5.50 -5.97 14.84
CA ALA A 114 -6.52 -4.97 14.53
C ALA A 114 -7.94 -5.58 14.50
N ASP A 115 -8.09 -6.78 13.95
CA ASP A 115 -9.38 -7.51 13.96
C ASP A 115 -9.81 -7.84 15.40
N ILE A 116 -8.91 -8.35 16.25
CA ILE A 116 -9.19 -8.63 17.66
C ILE A 116 -9.49 -7.34 18.44
N ALA A 117 -8.74 -6.28 18.23
CA ALA A 117 -9.00 -4.97 18.83
C ALA A 117 -10.43 -4.50 18.54
N ALA A 118 -10.84 -4.52 17.27
CA ALA A 118 -12.17 -4.09 16.84
C ALA A 118 -13.29 -4.97 17.41
N LEU A 119 -13.08 -6.28 17.46
CA LEU A 119 -14.11 -7.25 17.86
C LEU A 119 -14.25 -7.43 19.38
N THR A 120 -13.22 -7.06 20.15
CA THR A 120 -13.20 -7.22 21.61
C THR A 120 -13.17 -5.91 22.39
N GLY A 121 -12.90 -4.79 21.72
CA GLY A 121 -12.72 -3.48 22.36
C GLY A 121 -11.41 -3.35 23.15
N SER A 122 -10.43 -4.24 22.92
CA SER A 122 -9.18 -4.26 23.68
C SER A 122 -8.22 -3.14 23.27
N GLY A 123 -8.10 -2.12 24.13
CA GLY A 123 -7.18 -1.00 23.94
C GLY A 123 -5.70 -1.40 23.87
N LYS A 124 -5.29 -2.50 24.53
CA LYS A 124 -3.90 -2.95 24.54
C LYS A 124 -3.38 -3.32 23.14
N TYR A 125 -4.19 -3.99 22.32
CA TYR A 125 -3.78 -4.28 20.94
C TYR A 125 -3.75 -3.00 20.09
N ILE A 126 -4.72 -2.08 20.29
CA ILE A 126 -4.75 -0.78 19.59
C ILE A 126 -3.47 0.01 19.87
N ASP A 127 -3.06 0.09 21.13
CA ASP A 127 -1.85 0.82 21.53
C ASP A 127 -0.59 0.20 20.92
N ALA A 128 -0.52 -1.14 20.87
CA ALA A 128 0.62 -1.86 20.29
C ALA A 128 0.72 -1.65 18.78
N ILE A 129 -0.35 -1.92 18.03
CA ILE A 129 -0.36 -1.73 16.57
C ILE A 129 -0.22 -0.25 16.19
N GLY A 130 -0.64 0.69 17.04
CA GLY A 130 -0.40 2.11 16.87
C GLY A 130 1.09 2.46 16.89
N ARG A 131 1.83 2.02 17.93
CA ARG A 131 3.29 2.22 18.02
C ARG A 131 4.05 1.56 16.88
N ILE A 132 3.69 0.31 16.55
CA ILE A 132 4.31 -0.45 15.47
C ILE A 132 4.05 0.23 14.11
N TRP A 133 2.83 0.76 13.91
CA TRP A 133 2.52 1.50 12.69
C TRP A 133 3.37 2.76 12.55
N GLU A 134 3.51 3.54 13.62
CA GLU A 134 4.38 4.73 13.66
C GLU A 134 5.85 4.39 13.35
N ASP A 135 6.36 3.27 13.88
CA ASP A 135 7.69 2.76 13.54
C ASP A 135 7.83 2.45 12.04
N VAL A 136 6.86 1.73 11.46
CA VAL A 136 6.91 1.33 10.04
C VAL A 136 6.88 2.56 9.13
N VAL A 137 5.87 3.43 9.26
CA VAL A 137 5.71 4.57 8.35
C VAL A 137 6.77 5.65 8.57
N GLY A 138 7.26 5.79 9.80
CA GLY A 138 8.27 6.81 10.14
C GLY A 138 9.71 6.38 9.86
N ARG A 139 10.00 5.07 9.80
CA ARG A 139 11.41 4.60 9.79
C ARG A 139 11.71 3.39 8.90
N LYS A 140 10.71 2.62 8.42
CA LYS A 140 10.95 1.30 7.79
C LYS A 140 10.12 1.01 6.53
N MET A 141 9.53 2.05 5.92
CA MET A 141 8.72 1.93 4.71
C MET A 141 9.40 2.62 3.54
N TYR A 142 9.53 1.94 2.40
CA TYR A 142 10.05 2.55 1.18
C TYR A 142 9.08 3.59 0.62
N ILE A 143 9.57 4.53 -0.19
CA ILE A 143 8.73 5.56 -0.84
C ILE A 143 7.62 4.95 -1.71
N THR A 144 7.81 3.73 -2.22
CA THR A 144 6.81 2.97 -2.98
C THR A 144 5.67 2.39 -2.11
N GLY A 145 5.75 2.53 -0.78
CA GLY A 145 4.85 1.87 0.18
C GLY A 145 5.24 0.43 0.53
N GLY A 146 6.30 -0.08 -0.11
CA GLY A 146 6.86 -1.41 0.15
C GLY A 146 7.48 -1.53 1.54
N ILE A 147 7.44 -2.72 2.12
CA ILE A 147 8.05 -3.05 3.41
C ILE A 147 8.91 -4.31 3.30
N GLY A 148 9.99 -4.36 4.07
CA GLY A 148 10.98 -5.44 4.04
C GLY A 148 12.25 -5.02 3.31
N ALA A 149 13.31 -4.75 4.06
CA ALA A 149 14.56 -4.21 3.54
C ALA A 149 15.57 -5.29 3.15
N THR A 150 15.51 -6.47 3.77
CA THR A 150 16.54 -7.50 3.59
C THR A 150 15.97 -8.79 3.02
N GLY A 151 16.70 -9.41 2.09
CA GLY A 151 16.35 -10.73 1.55
C GLY A 151 16.69 -11.89 2.49
N GLY A 152 17.56 -11.70 3.48
CA GLY A 152 17.96 -12.77 4.41
C GLY A 152 16.84 -13.19 5.36
N ASN A 153 16.02 -12.24 5.80
CA ASN A 153 14.84 -12.51 6.63
C ASN A 153 13.51 -12.18 5.93
N GLU A 154 13.56 -11.76 4.66
CA GLU A 154 12.38 -11.37 3.86
C GLU A 154 11.55 -10.28 4.57
N GLY A 155 12.26 -9.35 5.22
CA GLY A 155 11.71 -8.68 6.39
C GLY A 155 12.34 -7.35 6.72
N PHE A 156 11.88 -6.81 7.84
CA PHE A 156 12.35 -5.54 8.35
C PHE A 156 13.82 -5.62 8.76
N SER A 157 14.51 -4.49 8.61
CA SER A 157 15.81 -4.25 9.23
C SER A 157 15.69 -3.20 10.33
N VAL A 158 16.82 -2.66 10.79
CA VAL A 158 16.87 -1.58 11.76
C VAL A 158 16.26 -0.27 11.20
N PRO A 159 15.85 0.68 12.05
CA PRO A 159 15.31 1.96 11.61
C PRO A 159 16.19 2.68 10.57
N TYR A 160 15.56 3.24 9.54
CA TYR A 160 16.16 3.98 8.43
C TYR A 160 17.06 3.17 7.47
N GLU A 161 17.23 1.87 7.68
CA GLU A 161 17.91 1.00 6.72
C GLU A 161 16.97 0.62 5.56
N LEU A 162 17.05 1.41 4.49
CA LEU A 162 16.22 1.27 3.29
C LEU A 162 17.07 1.22 2.01
N PRO A 163 17.91 0.19 1.80
CA PRO A 163 18.74 0.09 0.61
C PRO A 163 17.85 -0.11 -0.64
N ASN A 164 18.13 0.60 -1.73
CA ASN A 164 17.31 0.54 -2.95
C ASN A 164 17.56 -0.71 -3.79
N ARG A 165 18.84 -1.07 -3.97
CA ARG A 165 19.29 -2.19 -4.82
C ARG A 165 18.95 -3.55 -4.24
N THR A 166 19.12 -3.69 -2.93
CA THR A 166 18.89 -4.95 -2.21
C THR A 166 17.54 -4.98 -1.50
N ALA A 167 16.68 -3.97 -1.73
CA ALA A 167 15.31 -3.95 -1.22
C ALA A 167 14.62 -5.29 -1.52
N TYR A 168 14.05 -5.90 -0.49
CA TYR A 168 13.23 -7.09 -0.68
C TYR A 168 11.85 -6.66 -1.13
N SER A 169 11.14 -5.88 -0.32
CA SER A 169 9.84 -5.28 -0.64
C SER A 169 8.91 -6.27 -1.36
N GLU A 170 8.69 -7.43 -0.72
CA GLU A 170 7.94 -8.53 -1.31
C GLU A 170 6.52 -8.10 -1.71
N THR A 171 6.02 -8.58 -2.86
CA THR A 171 4.64 -8.29 -3.28
C THR A 171 3.61 -8.75 -2.23
N CYS A 172 3.81 -9.90 -1.57
CA CYS A 172 2.94 -10.30 -0.46
C CYS A 172 2.98 -9.35 0.72
N ALA A 173 4.15 -8.78 1.03
CA ALA A 173 4.30 -7.84 2.14
C ALA A 173 3.60 -6.51 1.81
N SER A 174 3.65 -6.06 0.56
CA SER A 174 2.83 -4.95 0.05
C SER A 174 1.33 -5.22 0.26
N ILE A 175 0.82 -6.38 -0.16
CA ILE A 175 -0.59 -6.77 0.04
C ILE A 175 -0.96 -6.77 1.53
N ALA A 176 -0.10 -7.38 2.37
CA ALA A 176 -0.30 -7.41 3.81
C ALA A 176 -0.31 -6.00 4.44
N ASN A 177 0.56 -5.11 3.97
CA ASN A 177 0.62 -3.71 4.41
C ASN A 177 -0.67 -2.94 4.05
N ALA A 178 -1.22 -3.15 2.85
CA ALA A 178 -2.52 -2.58 2.46
C ALA A 178 -3.67 -3.13 3.31
N MET A 179 -3.68 -4.45 3.57
CA MET A 179 -4.68 -5.10 4.42
C MET A 179 -4.64 -4.60 5.86
N TRP A 180 -3.45 -4.35 6.40
CA TRP A 180 -3.25 -3.81 7.74
C TRP A 180 -3.70 -2.35 7.82
N ASN A 181 -3.25 -1.49 6.89
CA ASN A 181 -3.63 -0.09 6.88
C ASN A 181 -5.12 0.12 6.66
N HIS A 182 -5.78 -0.71 5.84
CA HIS A 182 -7.23 -0.66 5.72
C HIS A 182 -7.94 -0.93 7.06
N ARG A 183 -7.45 -1.88 7.87
CA ARG A 183 -7.99 -2.12 9.22
C ARG A 183 -7.72 -0.96 10.18
N MET A 184 -6.54 -0.36 10.11
CA MET A 184 -6.24 0.84 10.88
C MET A 184 -7.17 1.99 10.50
N PHE A 185 -7.46 2.18 9.21
CA PHE A 185 -8.50 3.11 8.75
C PHE A 185 -9.86 2.77 9.36
N LEU A 186 -10.30 1.51 9.33
CA LEU A 186 -11.59 1.11 9.90
C LEU A 186 -11.68 1.35 11.42
N LEU A 187 -10.56 1.23 12.14
CA LEU A 187 -10.47 1.52 13.59
C LEU A 187 -10.57 3.03 13.89
N HIS A 188 -9.88 3.86 13.11
CA HIS A 188 -9.63 5.26 13.47
C HIS A 188 -10.43 6.29 12.65
N GLY A 189 -10.85 5.94 11.42
CA GLY A 189 -11.46 6.88 10.47
C GLY A 189 -10.52 8.02 10.11
N ASP A 190 -9.22 7.73 9.95
CA ASP A 190 -8.17 8.70 9.63
C ASP A 190 -7.57 8.38 8.25
N SER A 191 -7.46 9.39 7.39
CA SER A 191 -7.04 9.22 6.00
C SER A 191 -5.59 8.79 5.87
N ARG A 192 -4.75 9.06 6.87
CA ARG A 192 -3.31 8.73 6.81
C ARG A 192 -3.06 7.25 6.53
N TYR A 193 -3.96 6.38 7.00
CA TYR A 193 -3.88 4.95 6.72
C TYR A 193 -4.26 4.64 5.27
N MET A 194 -5.26 5.33 4.71
CA MET A 194 -5.62 5.20 3.29
C MET A 194 -4.60 5.84 2.35
N ASP A 195 -3.81 6.82 2.81
CA ASP A 195 -2.65 7.33 2.07
C ASP A 195 -1.59 6.24 1.90
N VAL A 196 -1.36 5.41 2.92
CA VAL A 196 -0.48 4.23 2.80
C VAL A 196 -1.09 3.17 1.87
N VAL A 197 -2.39 2.90 1.98
CA VAL A 197 -3.06 1.97 1.04
C VAL A 197 -2.90 2.45 -0.40
N GLU A 198 -3.19 3.72 -0.68
CA GLU A 198 -3.03 4.32 -1.99
C GLU A 198 -1.58 4.22 -2.50
N ARG A 199 -0.61 4.56 -1.65
CA ARG A 199 0.81 4.44 -1.99
C ARG A 199 1.18 3.02 -2.39
N VAL A 200 0.75 2.03 -1.62
CA VAL A 200 1.00 0.61 -1.88
C VAL A 200 0.35 0.17 -3.19
N ILE A 201 -0.96 0.38 -3.36
CA ILE A 201 -1.70 -0.18 -4.51
C ILE A 201 -1.21 0.39 -5.83
N TYR A 202 -0.86 1.67 -5.88
CA TYR A 202 -0.42 2.31 -7.13
C TYR A 202 1.07 2.12 -7.44
N ASN A 203 1.86 1.61 -6.48
CA ASN A 203 3.31 1.47 -6.64
C ASN A 203 3.78 0.05 -6.29
N ALA A 204 4.13 -0.23 -5.03
CA ALA A 204 4.77 -1.48 -4.61
C ALA A 204 3.94 -2.75 -4.86
N PHE A 205 2.62 -2.64 -4.96
CA PHE A 205 1.75 -3.75 -5.37
C PHE A 205 1.73 -3.93 -6.88
N LEU A 206 1.39 -2.89 -7.65
CA LEU A 206 1.27 -2.99 -9.10
C LEU A 206 2.60 -3.31 -9.80
N SER A 207 3.74 -2.92 -9.22
CA SER A 207 5.05 -3.38 -9.72
C SER A 207 5.16 -4.90 -9.73
N GLY A 208 4.51 -5.57 -8.77
CA GLY A 208 4.54 -7.01 -8.55
C GLY A 208 3.88 -7.86 -9.63
N VAL A 209 3.09 -7.27 -10.52
CA VAL A 209 2.35 -7.97 -11.58
C VAL A 209 2.56 -7.30 -12.93
N GLY A 210 2.83 -8.07 -13.97
CA GLY A 210 2.91 -7.53 -15.32
C GLY A 210 1.54 -7.07 -15.83
N MET A 211 1.51 -6.09 -16.74
CA MET A 211 0.30 -5.57 -17.38
C MET A 211 -0.60 -6.65 -18.02
N GLU A 212 -0.02 -7.72 -18.56
CA GLU A 212 -0.77 -8.88 -19.11
C GLU A 212 -1.32 -9.82 -18.02
N GLY A 213 -0.89 -9.65 -16.76
CA GLY A 213 -1.34 -10.45 -15.62
C GLY A 213 -0.72 -11.85 -15.51
N ASP A 214 0.29 -12.18 -16.32
CA ASP A 214 0.84 -13.54 -16.47
C ASP A 214 2.27 -13.72 -15.89
N ARG A 215 2.91 -12.63 -15.45
CA ARG A 215 4.26 -12.63 -14.88
C ARG A 215 4.32 -11.74 -13.65
N PHE A 216 5.17 -12.11 -12.70
CA PHE A 216 5.20 -11.55 -11.36
C PHE A 216 6.61 -11.23 -10.88
N PHE A 217 6.73 -10.25 -9.99
CA PHE A 217 7.89 -10.11 -9.13
C PHE A 217 7.60 -10.72 -7.75
N TYR A 218 8.63 -11.34 -7.18
CA TYR A 218 8.64 -11.71 -5.78
C TYR A 218 9.18 -10.50 -4.97
N PRO A 219 10.47 -10.11 -5.07
CA PRO A 219 10.94 -8.84 -4.52
C PRO A 219 10.73 -7.67 -5.51
N ASN A 220 10.46 -6.48 -4.98
CA ASN A 220 10.25 -5.24 -5.75
C ASN A 220 11.34 -4.21 -5.41
N ARG A 221 12.43 -4.22 -6.19
CA ARG A 221 13.60 -3.35 -5.96
C ARG A 221 13.33 -1.92 -6.41
N LEU A 222 14.04 -0.95 -5.82
CA LEU A 222 14.00 0.47 -6.20
C LEU A 222 15.21 0.89 -7.07
N GLU A 223 16.15 -0.03 -7.26
CA GLU A 223 17.35 0.16 -8.07
C GLU A 223 17.76 -1.17 -8.73
N SER A 224 18.18 -1.15 -9.99
CA SER A 224 18.85 -2.26 -10.66
C SER A 224 19.92 -1.77 -11.64
N LEU A 225 21.12 -2.36 -11.59
CA LEU A 225 22.20 -2.09 -12.55
C LEU A 225 22.07 -2.87 -13.85
N THR A 226 21.39 -4.02 -13.83
CA THR A 226 21.33 -4.96 -14.96
C THR A 226 19.90 -5.20 -15.43
N GLY A 227 18.93 -4.51 -14.84
CA GLY A 227 17.51 -4.80 -14.99
C GLY A 227 17.04 -5.97 -14.14
N ALA A 228 15.76 -6.29 -14.28
CA ALA A 228 15.14 -7.46 -13.70
C ALA A 228 13.97 -7.88 -14.60
N GLU A 229 13.60 -9.16 -14.53
CA GLU A 229 12.46 -9.70 -15.26
C GLU A 229 11.45 -10.31 -14.30
N ARG A 230 10.17 -10.13 -14.64
CA ARG A 230 9.08 -10.84 -13.99
C ARG A 230 9.03 -12.29 -14.46
N SER A 231 8.74 -13.21 -13.55
CA SER A 231 8.65 -14.63 -13.83
C SER A 231 7.19 -15.10 -13.80
N PRO A 232 6.79 -16.07 -14.65
CA PRO A 232 5.42 -16.59 -14.63
C PRO A 232 5.08 -17.33 -13.33
N TRP A 233 6.09 -17.90 -12.65
CA TRP A 233 5.92 -18.66 -11.42
C TRP A 233 7.24 -18.74 -10.64
N PHE A 234 7.16 -19.24 -9.40
CA PHE A 234 8.29 -19.48 -8.50
C PHE A 234 8.08 -20.80 -7.73
N ASP A 235 9.14 -21.41 -7.20
CA ASP A 235 9.01 -22.57 -6.32
C ASP A 235 8.16 -22.23 -5.07
N CYS A 236 8.40 -21.06 -4.48
CA CYS A 236 7.53 -20.46 -3.47
C CYS A 236 6.56 -19.47 -4.15
N ALA A 237 5.41 -19.96 -4.61
CA ALA A 237 4.44 -19.16 -5.36
C ALA A 237 3.42 -18.38 -4.50
N CYS A 238 3.87 -17.82 -3.38
CA CYS A 238 3.03 -16.97 -2.53
C CYS A 238 2.58 -15.71 -3.30
N CYS A 239 3.49 -15.02 -4.01
CA CYS A 239 3.18 -13.76 -4.68
C CYS A 239 2.10 -13.90 -5.78
N PRO A 240 2.23 -14.79 -6.77
CA PRO A 240 1.20 -14.96 -7.81
C PRO A 240 -0.19 -15.28 -7.23
N SER A 241 -0.27 -16.23 -6.30
CA SER A 241 -1.55 -16.63 -5.69
C SER A 241 -2.16 -15.52 -4.81
N ASN A 242 -1.33 -14.72 -4.14
CA ASN A 242 -1.77 -13.60 -3.31
C ASN A 242 -2.28 -12.42 -4.17
N ILE A 243 -1.67 -12.17 -5.33
CA ILE A 243 -2.14 -11.17 -6.30
C ILE A 243 -3.54 -11.54 -6.81
N VAL A 244 -3.76 -12.80 -7.18
CA VAL A 244 -5.06 -13.29 -7.69
C VAL A 244 -6.21 -13.07 -6.70
N ARG A 245 -5.97 -13.15 -5.38
CA ARG A 245 -7.01 -12.84 -4.39
C ARG A 245 -7.15 -11.34 -4.11
N PHE A 246 -6.09 -10.54 -4.27
CA PHE A 246 -6.10 -9.14 -3.88
C PHE A 246 -6.69 -8.22 -4.95
N ILE A 247 -6.30 -8.36 -6.22
CA ILE A 247 -6.85 -7.55 -7.34
C ILE A 247 -8.38 -7.51 -7.35
N PRO A 248 -9.10 -8.64 -7.36
CA PRO A 248 -10.57 -8.63 -7.41
C PRO A 248 -11.21 -8.07 -6.14
N SER A 249 -10.46 -7.95 -5.04
CA SER A 249 -10.93 -7.37 -3.78
C SER A 249 -10.81 -5.85 -3.70
N LEU A 250 -10.04 -5.21 -4.60
CA LEU A 250 -9.78 -3.76 -4.59
C LEU A 250 -11.03 -2.88 -4.54
N PRO A 251 -12.15 -3.19 -5.22
CA PRO A 251 -13.39 -2.41 -5.09
C PRO A 251 -13.88 -2.26 -3.64
N GLY A 252 -13.57 -3.22 -2.77
CA GLY A 252 -13.90 -3.18 -1.34
C GLY A 252 -13.14 -2.15 -0.51
N TYR A 253 -12.10 -1.50 -1.07
CA TYR A 253 -11.31 -0.46 -0.39
C TYR A 253 -11.73 0.96 -0.78
N VAL A 254 -12.60 1.11 -1.80
CA VAL A 254 -12.99 2.41 -2.37
C VAL A 254 -13.86 3.21 -1.39
N TYR A 255 -14.78 2.53 -0.71
CA TYR A 255 -15.75 3.16 0.18
C TYR A 255 -15.78 2.49 1.55
N ALA A 256 -16.20 3.23 2.57
CA ALA A 256 -16.59 2.68 3.85
C ALA A 256 -17.80 3.42 4.43
N LYS A 257 -18.45 2.85 5.44
CA LYS A 257 -19.56 3.50 6.13
C LYS A 257 -19.46 3.41 7.65
N LYS A 258 -19.98 4.42 8.34
CA LYS A 258 -20.19 4.44 9.80
C LYS A 258 -21.53 5.11 10.11
N GLY A 259 -22.49 4.33 10.58
CA GLY A 259 -23.89 4.76 10.62
C GLY A 259 -24.34 5.21 9.22
N ASN A 260 -24.91 6.42 9.12
CA ASN A 260 -25.30 7.03 7.84
C ASN A 260 -24.19 7.82 7.14
N GLY A 261 -22.98 7.89 7.71
CA GLY A 261 -21.84 8.55 7.08
C GLY A 261 -21.12 7.63 6.09
N VAL A 262 -20.74 8.16 4.91
CA VAL A 262 -20.03 7.41 3.87
C VAL A 262 -18.68 8.05 3.57
N PHE A 263 -17.63 7.25 3.65
CA PHE A 263 -16.26 7.62 3.30
C PHE A 263 -15.97 7.25 1.86
N VAL A 264 -15.43 8.19 1.09
CA VAL A 264 -14.84 7.98 -0.23
C VAL A 264 -13.33 8.00 -0.04
N ASN A 265 -12.73 6.81 -0.05
CA ASN A 265 -11.32 6.62 0.26
C ASN A 265 -10.44 6.60 -0.99
N LEU A 266 -10.84 5.90 -2.04
CA LEU A 266 -10.08 5.82 -3.29
C LEU A 266 -10.85 6.50 -4.42
N PHE A 267 -10.13 7.25 -5.25
CA PHE A 267 -10.68 7.91 -6.43
C PHE A 267 -10.48 6.99 -7.62
N ILE A 268 -11.49 6.16 -7.88
CA ILE A 268 -11.50 5.18 -8.97
C ILE A 268 -12.87 5.27 -9.63
N GLY A 269 -12.88 5.38 -10.96
CA GLY A 269 -14.13 5.38 -11.75
C GLY A 269 -14.99 4.18 -11.38
N SER A 270 -16.18 4.43 -10.83
CA SER A 270 -16.98 3.38 -10.18
C SER A 270 -18.46 3.76 -10.05
N ARG A 271 -19.30 2.73 -9.89
CA ARG A 271 -20.70 2.86 -9.46
C ARG A 271 -20.90 1.97 -8.25
N ALA A 272 -21.31 2.56 -7.13
CA ALA A 272 -21.50 1.86 -5.88
C ALA A 272 -22.94 1.98 -5.40
N ARG A 273 -23.46 0.87 -4.87
CA ARG A 273 -24.71 0.79 -4.13
C ARG A 273 -24.39 0.50 -2.67
N ILE A 274 -24.68 1.44 -1.79
CA ILE A 274 -24.29 1.42 -0.38
C ILE A 274 -25.57 1.38 0.47
N GLU A 275 -25.80 0.27 1.15
CA GLU A 275 -26.91 0.13 2.08
C GLU A 275 -26.62 0.93 3.36
N LEU A 276 -27.45 1.93 3.64
CA LEU A 276 -27.46 2.70 4.90
C LEU A 276 -28.72 2.32 5.70
N ASP A 277 -28.86 2.80 6.94
CA ASP A 277 -29.83 2.23 7.90
C ASP A 277 -31.28 2.25 7.40
N HIS A 278 -31.67 3.26 6.60
CA HIS A 278 -33.05 3.47 6.17
C HIS A 278 -33.20 3.74 4.67
N PHE A 279 -32.11 3.70 3.91
CA PHE A 279 -32.11 3.96 2.47
C PHE A 279 -30.87 3.38 1.83
N THR A 280 -30.95 3.17 0.52
CA THR A 280 -29.79 2.79 -0.28
C THR A 280 -29.26 4.03 -0.97
N LEU A 281 -27.96 4.31 -0.82
CA LEU A 281 -27.25 5.38 -1.52
C LEU A 281 -26.58 4.81 -2.77
N SER A 282 -26.77 5.48 -3.90
CA SER A 282 -25.98 5.25 -5.12
C SER A 282 -24.95 6.38 -5.25
N LEU A 283 -23.69 6.01 -5.46
CA LEU A 283 -22.60 6.93 -5.79
C LEU A 283 -21.99 6.54 -7.12
N THR A 284 -21.77 7.51 -8.01
CA THR A 284 -21.02 7.32 -9.26
C THR A 284 -19.82 8.23 -9.25
N GLN A 285 -18.62 7.67 -9.40
CA GLN A 285 -17.37 8.42 -9.58
C GLN A 285 -16.96 8.41 -11.05
N GLU A 286 -16.64 9.58 -11.58
CA GLU A 286 -16.08 9.79 -12.91
C GLU A 286 -14.78 10.60 -12.75
N THR A 287 -13.66 10.01 -13.19
CA THR A 287 -12.33 10.59 -13.03
C THR A 287 -11.33 9.85 -13.94
N GLU A 288 -10.24 10.51 -14.32
CA GLU A 288 -9.06 9.86 -14.91
C GLU A 288 -7.94 9.63 -13.89
N TYR A 289 -8.22 9.73 -12.59
CA TYR A 289 -7.29 9.36 -11.52
C TYR A 289 -6.69 7.96 -11.80
N PRO A 290 -5.35 7.77 -11.70
CA PRO A 290 -4.35 8.64 -11.08
C PRO A 290 -3.69 9.66 -12.03
N TRP A 291 -4.19 9.84 -13.25
CA TRP A 291 -3.58 10.70 -14.27
C TRP A 291 -3.93 12.18 -14.12
N ASN A 292 -5.12 12.48 -13.59
CA ASN A 292 -5.50 13.82 -13.15
C ASN A 292 -6.23 13.73 -11.80
N GLY A 293 -6.38 14.87 -11.13
CA GLY A 293 -7.05 14.94 -9.83
C GLY A 293 -8.46 15.50 -9.89
N ASP A 294 -9.06 15.55 -11.08
CA ASP A 294 -10.46 15.95 -11.25
C ASP A 294 -11.35 14.75 -10.96
N VAL A 295 -12.19 14.85 -9.93
CA VAL A 295 -13.11 13.80 -9.52
C VAL A 295 -14.52 14.35 -9.48
N THR A 296 -15.42 13.77 -10.27
CA THR A 296 -16.85 14.06 -10.21
C THR A 296 -17.58 12.91 -9.52
N ILE A 297 -18.35 13.23 -8.49
CA ILE A 297 -19.15 12.26 -7.72
C ILE A 297 -20.62 12.66 -7.84
N THR A 298 -21.40 11.83 -8.52
CA THR A 298 -22.87 11.96 -8.53
C THR A 298 -23.45 11.24 -7.32
N VAL A 299 -24.29 11.93 -6.57
CA VAL A 299 -24.92 11.48 -5.32
C VAL A 299 -26.41 11.25 -5.57
N ASP A 300 -26.87 10.02 -5.35
CA ASP A 300 -28.29 9.66 -5.47
C ASP A 300 -28.77 8.90 -4.22
N PRO A 301 -29.47 9.58 -3.29
CA PRO A 301 -30.02 8.94 -2.09
C PRO A 301 -31.33 8.16 -2.33
N GLY A 302 -31.70 7.91 -3.58
CA GLY A 302 -32.95 7.26 -3.98
C GLY A 302 -34.10 8.27 -4.14
N ARG A 303 -35.36 7.81 -4.07
CA ARG A 303 -36.52 8.63 -4.49
C ARG A 303 -36.82 9.90 -3.65
N LYS A 304 -36.14 10.13 -2.54
CA LYS A 304 -36.42 11.22 -1.60
C LYS A 304 -35.10 11.82 -1.13
N GLU A 305 -35.12 13.12 -0.81
CA GLU A 305 -33.98 13.77 -0.21
C GLU A 305 -33.59 13.14 1.15
N ARG A 306 -32.30 13.15 1.47
CA ARG A 306 -31.76 12.54 2.70
C ARG A 306 -30.65 13.38 3.28
N LYS A 307 -30.67 13.57 4.59
CA LYS A 307 -29.56 14.19 5.32
C LYS A 307 -28.53 13.14 5.74
N PHE A 308 -27.30 13.29 5.27
CA PHE A 308 -26.17 12.46 5.68
C PHE A 308 -24.83 13.15 5.35
N ALA A 309 -23.74 12.58 5.85
CA ALA A 309 -22.39 13.07 5.63
C ALA A 309 -21.65 12.23 4.59
N LEU A 310 -21.06 12.90 3.60
CA LEU A 310 -19.98 12.36 2.77
C LEU A 310 -18.64 12.81 3.35
N PHE A 311 -17.70 11.89 3.48
CA PHE A 311 -16.32 12.15 3.90
C PHE A 311 -15.41 11.87 2.71
N LEU A 312 -14.86 12.93 2.11
CA LEU A 312 -13.99 12.82 0.95
C LEU A 312 -12.54 12.88 1.41
N ARG A 313 -11.75 11.84 1.14
CA ARG A 313 -10.33 11.85 1.52
C ARG A 313 -9.62 12.98 0.78
N ILE A 314 -8.83 13.76 1.51
CA ILE A 314 -7.81 14.59 0.91
C ILE A 314 -6.49 13.84 1.03
N PRO A 315 -5.85 13.44 -0.09
CA PRO A 315 -4.61 12.68 -0.02
C PRO A 315 -3.48 13.45 0.68
N GLY A 316 -2.64 12.75 1.43
CA GLY A 316 -1.47 13.34 2.09
C GLY A 316 -0.53 14.07 1.12
N TRP A 317 -0.34 13.53 -0.09
CA TRP A 317 0.54 14.12 -1.11
C TRP A 317 0.04 15.49 -1.60
N ALA A 318 -1.28 15.73 -1.54
CA ALA A 318 -1.90 17.03 -1.84
C ALA A 318 -1.77 18.03 -0.67
N GLN A 319 -1.34 17.55 0.50
CA GLN A 319 -1.18 18.29 1.76
C GLN A 319 0.30 18.31 2.23
N GLU A 320 1.25 18.32 1.29
CA GLU A 320 2.70 18.38 1.56
C GLU A 320 3.29 17.19 2.31
N LYS A 321 2.62 16.02 2.26
CA LYS A 321 3.10 14.81 2.92
C LYS A 321 3.17 13.66 1.92
N PRO A 322 4.36 13.29 1.40
CA PRO A 322 4.49 12.14 0.52
C PRO A 322 3.91 10.89 1.20
N VAL A 323 4.25 10.64 2.45
CA VAL A 323 3.64 9.58 3.26
C VAL A 323 3.41 10.12 4.67
N PRO A 324 2.62 9.44 5.52
CA PRO A 324 2.53 9.81 6.92
C PRO A 324 3.88 9.73 7.63
N GLY A 325 4.15 10.69 8.51
CA GLY A 325 5.43 10.80 9.24
C GLY A 325 6.38 11.81 8.61
N ASP A 326 7.66 11.72 8.99
CA ASP A 326 8.76 12.60 8.56
C ASP A 326 9.88 11.85 7.82
N LEU A 327 9.67 10.56 7.50
CA LEU A 327 10.61 9.74 6.74
C LEU A 327 10.91 10.32 5.35
N TYR A 328 9.93 11.00 4.76
CA TYR A 328 10.02 11.62 3.44
C TYR A 328 9.40 13.01 3.45
N ARG A 329 9.99 13.94 2.71
CA ARG A 329 9.49 15.32 2.55
C ARG A 329 9.65 15.79 1.11
N TYR A 330 8.80 16.71 0.70
CA TYR A 330 9.00 17.42 -0.56
C TYR A 330 10.12 18.45 -0.44
N MET A 331 10.90 18.62 -1.51
CA MET A 331 11.92 19.67 -1.58
C MET A 331 11.32 21.07 -1.69
N SER A 332 10.15 21.19 -2.32
CA SER A 332 9.39 22.44 -2.42
C SER A 332 8.17 22.37 -1.50
N GLY A 333 7.91 23.43 -0.73
CA GLY A 333 6.73 23.55 0.15
C GLY A 333 5.48 24.06 -0.57
N ARG A 334 5.27 23.71 -1.84
CA ARG A 334 4.18 24.26 -2.67
C ARG A 334 2.88 23.50 -2.43
N ILE A 335 2.08 23.97 -1.47
CA ILE A 335 0.68 23.55 -1.31
C ILE A 335 -0.10 24.08 -2.51
N SER A 336 -0.71 23.18 -3.28
CA SER A 336 -1.68 23.57 -4.29
C SER A 336 -3.07 23.59 -3.64
N GLU A 337 -3.87 24.61 -3.92
CA GLU A 337 -5.21 24.76 -3.33
C GLU A 337 -6.14 23.65 -3.84
N ILE A 338 -6.73 22.91 -2.91
CA ILE A 338 -7.70 21.85 -3.20
C ILE A 338 -9.08 22.46 -3.16
N ARG A 339 -9.86 22.25 -4.22
CA ARG A 339 -11.17 22.89 -4.37
C ARG A 339 -12.25 21.83 -4.37
N VAL A 340 -13.31 22.11 -3.60
CA VAL A 340 -14.50 21.25 -3.53
C VAL A 340 -15.70 22.07 -3.96
N PHE A 341 -16.48 21.53 -4.88
CA PHE A 341 -17.71 22.15 -5.37
C PHE A 341 -18.89 21.22 -5.14
N ILE A 342 -20.05 21.82 -4.88
CA ILE A 342 -21.33 21.12 -4.81
C ILE A 342 -22.28 21.84 -5.75
N ASN A 343 -22.76 21.13 -6.78
CA ASN A 343 -23.61 21.70 -7.84
C ASN A 343 -23.02 22.98 -8.46
N GLY A 344 -21.70 22.97 -8.71
CA GLY A 344 -20.96 24.11 -9.28
C GLY A 344 -20.67 25.26 -8.32
N GLN A 345 -21.13 25.21 -7.07
CA GLN A 345 -20.84 26.23 -6.06
C GLN A 345 -19.68 25.78 -5.16
N PRO A 346 -18.69 26.65 -4.87
CA PRO A 346 -17.64 26.34 -3.91
C PRO A 346 -18.25 25.92 -2.56
N ALA A 347 -17.72 24.85 -1.97
CA ALA A 347 -18.06 24.41 -0.63
C ALA A 347 -16.89 24.69 0.31
N ASP A 348 -17.15 25.26 1.49
CA ASP A 348 -16.14 25.45 2.53
C ASP A 348 -15.87 24.11 3.24
N PRO A 349 -14.69 23.50 3.05
CA PRO A 349 -14.46 22.16 3.56
C PRO A 349 -14.09 22.19 5.04
N VAL A 350 -14.88 21.54 5.89
CA VAL A 350 -14.44 21.22 7.26
C VAL A 350 -13.58 19.96 7.20
N MET A 351 -12.27 20.16 7.36
CA MET A 351 -11.29 19.07 7.41
C MET A 351 -11.25 18.42 8.79
N ARG A 352 -11.37 17.09 8.83
CA ARG A 352 -11.15 16.30 10.05
C ARG A 352 -10.50 14.97 9.69
N ASN A 353 -9.39 14.66 10.34
CA ASN A 353 -8.61 13.42 10.12
C ASN A 353 -8.31 13.17 8.63
N GLY A 354 -8.01 14.24 7.90
CA GLY A 354 -7.73 14.21 6.46
C GLY A 354 -8.93 13.96 5.53
N TYR A 355 -10.15 14.12 6.04
CA TYR A 355 -11.37 14.10 5.22
C TYR A 355 -12.08 15.46 5.21
N VAL A 356 -12.56 15.88 4.04
CA VAL A 356 -13.58 16.92 3.91
C VAL A 356 -14.92 16.31 4.28
N ARG A 357 -15.56 16.86 5.32
CA ARG A 357 -16.91 16.43 5.73
C ARG A 357 -17.98 17.31 5.08
N LEU A 358 -18.75 16.73 4.17
CA LEU A 358 -19.92 17.35 3.55
C LEU A 358 -21.21 16.77 4.14
N GLU A 359 -21.76 17.43 5.16
CA GLU A 359 -23.02 17.04 5.78
C GLU A 359 -24.15 17.97 5.38
N ARG A 360 -25.09 17.46 4.57
CA ARG A 360 -26.23 18.22 4.07
C ARG A 360 -27.41 17.32 3.73
N THR A 361 -28.53 17.93 3.37
CA THR A 361 -29.62 17.25 2.68
C THR A 361 -29.25 17.13 1.21
N TRP A 362 -29.11 15.88 0.75
CA TRP A 362 -28.80 15.52 -0.62
C TRP A 362 -30.08 15.19 -1.39
N THR A 363 -30.13 15.64 -2.64
CA THR A 363 -31.20 15.36 -3.60
C THR A 363 -30.66 14.47 -4.73
N PRO A 364 -31.48 13.61 -5.36
CA PRO A 364 -31.02 12.78 -6.48
C PRO A 364 -30.38 13.60 -7.59
N GLY A 365 -29.16 13.23 -7.97
CA GLY A 365 -28.40 13.90 -9.01
C GLY A 365 -27.58 15.09 -8.53
N ASP A 366 -27.49 15.33 -7.21
CA ASP A 366 -26.51 16.27 -6.66
C ASP A 366 -25.10 15.84 -7.08
N ILE A 367 -24.28 16.82 -7.44
CA ILE A 367 -22.92 16.60 -7.93
C ILE A 367 -21.93 17.21 -6.94
N VAL A 368 -20.93 16.41 -6.55
CA VAL A 368 -19.75 16.86 -5.83
C VAL A 368 -18.55 16.78 -6.77
N GLN A 369 -17.77 17.85 -6.85
CA GLN A 369 -16.54 17.87 -7.65
C GLN A 369 -15.36 18.17 -6.74
N LEU A 370 -14.29 17.40 -6.88
CA LEU A 370 -12.99 17.71 -6.31
C LEU A 370 -12.04 18.04 -7.45
N ASP A 371 -11.29 19.12 -7.27
CA ASP A 371 -10.10 19.44 -8.03
C ASP A 371 -8.90 19.31 -7.10
N ILE A 372 -8.07 18.29 -7.36
CA ILE A 372 -6.87 17.97 -6.59
C ILE A 372 -5.65 18.18 -7.49
N PRO A 373 -4.95 19.32 -7.39
CA PRO A 373 -3.83 19.59 -8.28
C PRO A 373 -2.72 18.53 -8.14
N MET A 374 -2.23 18.01 -9.28
CA MET A 374 -1.17 16.99 -9.34
C MET A 374 0.12 17.53 -10.00
N PRO A 375 0.85 18.45 -9.34
CA PRO A 375 2.16 18.87 -9.80
C PRO A 375 3.17 17.72 -9.71
N VAL A 376 4.23 17.78 -10.53
CA VAL A 376 5.42 16.94 -10.32
C VAL A 376 6.13 17.41 -9.06
N ARG A 377 6.46 16.46 -8.18
CA ARG A 377 7.14 16.72 -6.92
C ARG A 377 8.46 15.96 -6.85
N ARG A 378 9.43 16.59 -6.19
CA ARG A 378 10.71 15.98 -5.82
C ARG A 378 10.67 15.66 -4.33
N VAL A 379 10.91 14.39 -4.01
CA VAL A 379 10.91 13.85 -2.64
C VAL A 379 12.35 13.64 -2.20
N VAL A 380 12.66 13.97 -0.96
CA VAL A 380 13.91 13.61 -0.29
C VAL A 380 13.60 12.79 0.95
N ALA A 381 14.45 11.81 1.23
CA ALA A 381 14.37 11.01 2.45
C ALA A 381 14.91 11.78 3.66
N HIS A 382 14.54 11.30 4.85
CA HIS A 382 15.18 11.67 6.10
C HIS A 382 16.69 11.37 6.03
N GLU A 383 17.53 12.22 6.63
CA GLU A 383 18.99 12.15 6.51
C GLU A 383 19.63 10.86 7.08
N ALA A 384 18.90 10.20 7.98
CA ALA A 384 19.25 8.89 8.53
C ALA A 384 19.14 7.75 7.51
N VAL A 385 18.40 7.95 6.41
CA VAL A 385 18.33 6.99 5.29
C VAL A 385 19.58 7.14 4.43
N GLU A 386 20.64 6.40 4.77
CA GLU A 386 21.95 6.57 4.14
C GLU A 386 21.94 6.29 2.64
N ALA A 387 21.11 5.34 2.20
CA ALA A 387 20.99 4.95 0.80
C ALA A 387 20.51 6.10 -0.12
N ASP A 388 19.80 7.08 0.45
CA ASP A 388 19.11 8.15 -0.27
C ASP A 388 19.75 9.54 -0.05
N ARG A 389 20.88 9.62 0.66
CA ARG A 389 21.63 10.88 0.85
C ARG A 389 22.07 11.44 -0.51
N GLY A 390 21.86 12.74 -0.71
CA GLY A 390 22.17 13.42 -1.98
C GLY A 390 21.34 12.93 -3.17
N ARG A 391 20.20 12.26 -2.92
CA ARG A 391 19.28 11.76 -3.97
C ARG A 391 17.89 12.38 -3.85
N THR A 392 17.10 12.22 -4.91
CA THR A 392 15.69 12.60 -4.96
C THR A 392 14.87 11.61 -5.77
N ALA A 393 13.63 11.39 -5.36
CA ALA A 393 12.64 10.64 -6.13
C ALA A 393 11.62 11.60 -6.76
N LEU A 394 11.06 11.21 -7.90
CA LEU A 394 9.96 11.93 -8.54
C LEU A 394 8.63 11.27 -8.22
N GLU A 395 7.62 12.09 -7.92
CA GLU A 395 6.24 11.62 -7.84
C GLU A 395 5.25 12.62 -8.41
N ARG A 396 4.08 12.13 -8.82
CA ARG A 396 2.96 12.95 -9.27
C ARG A 396 1.66 12.29 -8.83
N GLY A 397 0.88 13.00 -8.01
CA GLY A 397 -0.27 12.41 -7.35
C GLY A 397 0.16 11.17 -6.52
N PRO A 398 -0.53 10.03 -6.64
CA PRO A 398 -0.17 8.82 -5.91
C PRO A 398 1.01 8.04 -6.50
N LEU A 399 1.45 8.39 -7.72
CA LEU A 399 2.45 7.63 -8.48
C LEU A 399 3.87 8.09 -8.18
N VAL A 400 4.70 7.15 -7.74
CA VAL A 400 6.17 7.26 -7.72
C VAL A 400 6.68 6.92 -9.11
N TYR A 401 7.74 7.60 -9.54
CA TYR A 401 8.35 7.43 -10.85
C TYR A 401 9.75 6.80 -10.76
N ALA A 402 10.15 6.11 -11.82
CA ALA A 402 11.47 5.55 -12.01
C ALA A 402 12.00 5.87 -13.41
N VAL A 403 13.32 5.89 -13.56
CA VAL A 403 13.98 6.02 -14.86
C VAL A 403 14.54 4.66 -15.25
N GLU A 404 14.18 4.16 -16.43
CA GLU A 404 14.82 2.99 -17.04
C GLU A 404 15.92 3.44 -18.01
N GLY A 405 16.96 2.64 -18.21
CA GLY A 405 18.05 2.98 -19.13
C GLY A 405 17.57 3.12 -20.58
N LEU A 406 16.46 2.49 -20.97
CA LEU A 406 15.84 2.70 -22.28
C LEU A 406 15.37 4.14 -22.51
N ASP A 407 15.17 4.90 -21.43
CA ASP A 407 14.68 6.28 -21.45
C ASP A 407 15.80 7.32 -21.24
N VAL A 408 17.06 6.87 -21.41
CA VAL A 408 18.30 7.66 -21.31
C VAL A 408 19.19 7.32 -22.49
N GLU A 409 19.70 8.31 -23.23
CA GLU A 409 20.44 8.09 -24.48
C GLU A 409 21.62 7.11 -24.35
N GLN A 410 22.41 7.20 -23.27
CA GLN A 410 23.53 6.30 -23.02
C GLN A 410 23.13 5.00 -22.30
N GLY A 411 21.89 4.88 -21.82
CA GLY A 411 21.39 3.75 -21.05
C GLY A 411 21.95 3.59 -19.64
N LEU A 412 22.63 4.63 -19.12
CA LEU A 412 23.28 4.64 -17.81
C LEU A 412 22.53 5.58 -16.87
N VAL A 413 21.54 5.07 -16.16
CA VAL A 413 20.68 5.83 -15.24
C VAL A 413 21.48 6.29 -14.03
N HIS A 414 22.41 5.48 -13.53
CA HIS A 414 23.17 5.76 -12.31
C HIS A 414 24.24 6.85 -12.49
N ASN A 415 24.57 7.19 -13.74
CA ASN A 415 25.46 8.29 -14.10
C ASN A 415 24.75 9.66 -14.10
N LEU A 416 23.43 9.69 -13.97
CA LEU A 416 22.66 10.92 -14.04
C LEU A 416 22.79 11.74 -12.76
N LEU A 417 23.19 13.01 -12.93
CA LEU A 417 22.99 14.08 -11.96
C LEU A 417 21.75 14.89 -12.37
N PHE A 418 20.70 14.82 -11.57
CA PHE A 418 19.47 15.59 -11.73
C PHE A 418 19.55 16.84 -10.83
N PRO A 419 19.95 18.01 -11.34
CA PRO A 419 20.17 19.20 -10.52
C PRO A 419 18.85 19.80 -10.04
N ASP A 420 18.90 20.60 -8.97
CA ASP A 420 17.72 21.13 -8.30
C ASP A 420 16.96 22.21 -9.07
N ASP A 421 17.65 22.89 -9.99
CA ASP A 421 17.09 23.91 -10.86
C ASP A 421 16.46 23.33 -12.14
N SER A 422 16.62 22.02 -12.38
CA SER A 422 15.96 21.34 -13.49
C SER A 422 14.46 21.23 -13.22
N VAL A 423 13.66 21.69 -14.19
CA VAL A 423 12.21 21.75 -14.10
C VAL A 423 11.62 20.55 -14.85
N PRO A 424 11.15 19.51 -14.14
CA PRO A 424 10.48 18.39 -14.78
C PRO A 424 9.13 18.79 -15.39
N ALA A 425 8.82 18.22 -16.55
CA ALA A 425 7.57 18.42 -17.27
C ALA A 425 6.86 17.10 -17.54
N VAL A 426 5.53 17.11 -17.52
CA VAL A 426 4.71 15.93 -17.80
C VAL A 426 4.44 15.83 -19.30
N GLU A 427 4.57 14.63 -19.85
CA GLU A 427 4.15 14.30 -21.20
C GLU A 427 3.15 13.13 -21.16
N VAL A 428 2.10 13.19 -21.98
CA VAL A 428 1.11 12.12 -22.08
C VAL A 428 1.50 11.19 -23.23
N ARG A 429 1.84 9.94 -22.92
CA ARG A 429 2.29 8.92 -23.87
C ARG A 429 1.27 7.79 -23.98
N LYS A 430 0.27 7.99 -24.84
CA LYS A 430 -0.82 7.01 -25.10
C LYS A 430 -0.32 5.73 -25.79
N ASP A 431 0.81 5.82 -26.48
CA ASP A 431 1.45 4.74 -27.23
C ASP A 431 2.41 3.88 -26.39
N LEU A 432 2.71 4.30 -25.15
CA LEU A 432 3.67 3.64 -24.28
C LEU A 432 2.94 2.91 -23.14
N LEU A 433 3.21 1.61 -22.98
CA LEU A 433 2.85 0.82 -21.79
C LEU A 433 1.37 0.94 -21.38
N GLY A 434 0.46 0.84 -22.35
CA GLY A 434 -0.99 0.93 -22.12
C GLY A 434 -1.53 2.35 -21.93
N GLY A 435 -0.69 3.38 -22.13
CA GLY A 435 -1.05 4.78 -21.97
C GLY A 435 -0.66 5.30 -20.58
N ILE A 436 0.47 6.00 -20.51
CA ILE A 436 1.01 6.53 -19.25
C ILE A 436 1.36 8.01 -19.37
N HIS A 437 1.46 8.68 -18.23
CA HIS A 437 2.06 10.02 -18.16
C HIS A 437 3.52 9.88 -17.76
N THR A 438 4.44 10.31 -18.61
CA THR A 438 5.88 10.34 -18.36
C THR A 438 6.31 11.70 -17.79
N ILE A 439 7.47 11.73 -17.12
CA ILE A 439 8.08 12.97 -16.62
C ILE A 439 9.45 13.14 -17.25
N HIS A 440 9.65 14.21 -18.00
CA HIS A 440 10.91 14.51 -18.67
C HIS A 440 11.63 15.64 -17.95
N ALA A 441 12.94 15.51 -17.79
CA ALA A 441 13.75 16.58 -17.21
C ALA A 441 15.18 16.56 -17.77
N LEU A 442 15.83 17.70 -17.65
CA LEU A 442 17.26 17.84 -17.91
C LEU A 442 18.05 17.22 -16.75
N ALA A 443 19.08 16.46 -17.08
CA ALA A 443 20.11 15.97 -16.18
C ALA A 443 21.49 16.16 -16.82
N PHE A 444 22.52 15.77 -16.09
CA PHE A 444 23.90 15.71 -16.57
C PHE A 444 24.45 14.30 -16.46
N ALA A 445 25.12 13.82 -17.51
CA ALA A 445 25.97 12.64 -17.48
C ALA A 445 27.43 13.13 -17.52
N GLY A 446 28.07 13.23 -16.36
CA GLY A 446 29.33 13.96 -16.24
C GLY A 446 29.14 15.44 -16.61
N ARG A 447 29.76 15.90 -17.70
CA ARG A 447 29.63 17.29 -18.20
C ARG A 447 28.58 17.46 -19.30
N GLU A 448 28.05 16.36 -19.82
CA GLU A 448 27.11 16.38 -20.93
C GLU A 448 25.68 16.58 -20.43
N LYS A 449 24.95 17.48 -21.08
CA LYS A 449 23.52 17.65 -20.85
C LYS A 449 22.77 16.51 -21.50
N VAL A 450 21.93 15.83 -20.74
CA VAL A 450 21.12 14.71 -21.21
C VAL A 450 19.68 14.90 -20.76
N MET A 451 18.74 14.48 -21.61
CA MET A 451 17.33 14.38 -21.21
C MET A 451 17.06 12.96 -20.76
N PHE A 452 16.34 12.81 -19.65
CA PHE A 452 15.77 11.52 -19.27
C PHE A 452 14.24 11.59 -19.29
N SER A 453 13.62 10.44 -19.41
CA SER A 453 12.18 10.27 -19.21
C SER A 453 11.95 9.30 -18.05
N ALA A 454 11.18 9.71 -17.05
CA ALA A 454 10.75 8.83 -15.98
C ALA A 454 9.34 8.29 -16.30
N ILE A 455 9.13 7.01 -16.03
CA ILE A 455 7.86 6.30 -16.13
C ILE A 455 7.32 6.00 -14.72
N PRO A 456 6.01 5.76 -14.53
CA PRO A 456 5.51 5.27 -13.25
C PRO A 456 6.26 4.01 -12.80
N TYR A 457 6.63 3.92 -11.52
CA TYR A 457 7.43 2.82 -10.99
C TYR A 457 6.83 1.46 -11.31
N TYR A 458 5.49 1.30 -11.23
CA TYR A 458 4.85 0.02 -11.55
C TYR A 458 5.11 -0.47 -12.98
N ALA A 459 5.40 0.44 -13.92
CA ALA A 459 5.51 0.17 -15.35
C ALA A 459 6.92 -0.27 -15.80
N TRP A 460 7.90 -0.31 -14.88
CA TRP A 460 9.25 -0.81 -15.19
C TRP A 460 9.27 -2.32 -15.50
N ALA A 461 10.38 -2.80 -16.07
CA ALA A 461 10.63 -4.21 -16.39
C ALA A 461 9.60 -4.82 -17.36
N HIS A 462 9.06 -3.99 -18.25
CA HIS A 462 8.14 -4.38 -19.33
C HIS A 462 8.79 -4.41 -20.72
N ARG A 463 9.99 -3.84 -20.84
CA ARG A 463 10.62 -3.51 -22.13
C ARG A 463 12.02 -4.13 -22.32
N GLY A 464 12.37 -5.08 -21.45
CA GLY A 464 13.66 -5.77 -21.43
C GLY A 464 14.55 -5.40 -20.25
N LEU A 465 15.73 -6.01 -20.19
CA LEU A 465 16.72 -5.79 -19.14
C LEU A 465 17.48 -4.49 -19.37
N THR A 466 17.35 -3.56 -18.42
CA THR A 466 17.98 -2.25 -18.46
C THR A 466 18.21 -1.71 -17.04
N GLU A 467 19.12 -0.77 -16.86
CA GLU A 467 19.26 -0.08 -15.58
C GLU A 467 17.92 0.53 -15.15
N MET A 468 17.67 0.61 -13.85
CA MET A 468 16.52 1.30 -13.29
C MET A 468 16.89 1.97 -11.98
N ALA A 469 16.42 3.20 -11.76
CA ALA A 469 16.49 3.86 -10.46
C ALA A 469 15.24 4.70 -10.17
N VAL A 470 14.76 4.60 -8.92
CA VAL A 470 13.76 5.52 -8.33
C VAL A 470 14.44 6.78 -7.77
N TRP A 471 15.60 6.60 -7.12
CA TRP A 471 16.34 7.67 -6.44
C TRP A 471 17.52 8.16 -7.29
N LEU A 472 17.32 9.28 -7.98
CA LEU A 472 18.33 9.91 -8.83
C LEU A 472 19.27 10.78 -8.00
N ALA A 473 20.55 10.80 -8.36
CA ALA A 473 21.51 11.69 -7.70
C ALA A 473 21.16 13.15 -8.01
N ARG A 474 21.21 14.01 -7.00
CA ARG A 474 21.07 15.48 -7.14
C ARG A 474 22.31 16.25 -6.71
N GLU A 475 23.25 15.55 -6.07
CA GLU A 475 24.57 16.04 -5.71
C GLU A 475 25.64 15.16 -6.38
N ASP A 476 26.76 15.75 -6.81
CA ASP A 476 27.85 15.03 -7.49
C ASP A 476 28.34 13.81 -6.69
N ALA A 477 28.39 13.94 -5.36
CA ALA A 477 28.83 12.87 -4.47
C ALA A 477 27.93 11.61 -4.49
N ALA A 478 26.68 11.75 -4.96
CA ALA A 478 25.73 10.65 -5.07
C ALA A 478 25.73 9.99 -6.46
N VAL A 479 26.41 10.56 -7.46
CA VAL A 479 26.52 9.98 -8.81
C VAL A 479 27.41 8.74 -8.75
N ARG A 480 26.98 7.64 -9.39
CA ARG A 480 27.80 6.42 -9.52
C ARG A 480 28.27 6.34 -10.96
N LEU A 481 29.48 6.84 -11.22
CA LEU A 481 30.07 6.81 -12.55
C LEU A 481 30.45 5.38 -12.93
N GLU A 482 29.56 4.71 -13.64
CA GLU A 482 29.88 3.46 -14.34
C GLU A 482 30.31 3.79 -15.77
N ILE A 483 31.49 3.33 -16.15
CA ILE A 483 31.95 3.39 -17.54
C ILE A 483 31.43 2.11 -18.20
N LYS A 484 30.58 2.23 -19.23
CA LYS A 484 30.35 1.10 -20.15
C LYS A 484 31.71 0.69 -20.68
N SER A 485 32.26 -0.42 -20.20
CA SER A 485 33.42 -1.01 -20.85
C SER A 485 33.00 -1.29 -22.29
N GLN A 486 33.56 -0.56 -23.26
CA GLN A 486 33.52 -0.93 -24.66
C GLN A 486 34.36 -2.20 -24.84
N GLU A 487 33.90 -3.33 -24.31
CA GLU A 487 34.50 -4.62 -24.59
C GLU A 487 33.48 -5.70 -24.27
N GLY A 488 32.98 -6.33 -25.34
CA GLY A 488 32.19 -7.53 -25.27
C GLY A 488 33.01 -8.66 -24.67
N SER A 489 32.99 -8.78 -23.35
CA SER A 489 33.42 -9.97 -22.63
C SER A 489 32.22 -10.90 -22.51
N ARG A 490 31.94 -11.66 -23.58
CA ARG A 490 31.25 -12.95 -23.45
C ARG A 490 32.12 -13.84 -22.58
N PHE A 491 31.64 -14.34 -21.44
CA PHE A 491 32.07 -15.62 -20.84
C PHE A 491 31.20 -15.93 -19.59
N PRO A 492 31.06 -17.21 -19.23
CA PRO A 492 30.27 -18.26 -19.87
C PRO A 492 28.90 -18.47 -19.20
#